data_AF-A0AAZ3RLZ4-F1
#
_entry.id   AF-A0AAZ3RLZ4-F1
#
_cell.length_a   1.000
_cell.length_b   1.000
_cell.length_c   1.000
_cell.angle_alpha   90.00
_cell.angle_beta   90.00
_cell.angle_gamma   90.00
#
_symmetry.space_group_name_H-M   'P 1'
#
loop_
_entity.id
_entity.type
_entity.pdbx_description
1 polymer ?
#
loop_
_entity_poly.entity_id
_entity_poly.type
_entity_poly.pdbx_seq_one_letter_code
_entity_poly.pdbx_strand_id
1 'polypeptide(L)'
;GARVMETRTSRRPRSSAQQHLLLAVALIACSSQLLVDANSWLSLAMNPIQRPEMYIIGAQPLCSQLTGLSQGQRKLCQLYQDHMVYIGEEPRRASMNVNTSSDSGGGTVAPWIMHPAAGVVNAVSRACREGELSTCGCSRAARPRDLPRDWLWGGCGDNVNYGYRFNYPRGSIEHTRTLMNLQNNEAGRQSVYNLANVACKCHGVSGSCSLKTCWLQLADFRRVGEFLKEKYDSAAAMRIGRKGNWSSPDYCLKNDTTGSMGTLGRLCNKTSEGMDGCELMCCGRGYDQFKTYKHERCHCKFHWCCYVKCKRCTSLVDQFVCK
;
A
#
# COMPACT_ATOMS: atom_id res chain seq x y z
N GLY A 1 -65.30 8.42 54.18
CA GLY A 1 -65.07 8.22 52.74
C GLY A 1 -65.31 9.52 52.00
N ALA A 2 -64.40 9.90 51.11
CA ALA A 2 -64.62 10.76 49.94
C ALA A 2 -63.40 10.61 49.01
N ARG A 3 -63.66 10.56 47.69
CA ARG A 3 -62.77 10.16 46.59
C ARG A 3 -62.40 11.40 45.75
N VAL A 4 -61.18 11.52 45.23
CA VAL A 4 -60.73 12.63 44.36
C VAL A 4 -60.41 12.12 42.94
N MET A 5 -60.82 12.88 41.92
CA MET A 5 -60.75 12.63 40.46
C MET A 5 -59.41 13.06 39.81
N GLU A 6 -59.01 12.35 38.76
CA GLU A 6 -57.92 12.66 37.82
C GLU A 6 -58.31 13.75 36.79
N THR A 7 -57.31 14.52 36.31
CA THR A 7 -57.42 15.39 35.12
C THR A 7 -56.44 14.96 34.03
N ARG A 8 -56.90 14.96 32.77
CA ARG A 8 -56.20 14.49 31.56
C ARG A 8 -55.96 15.68 30.62
N THR A 9 -54.71 16.04 30.34
CA THR A 9 -54.35 17.12 29.40
C THR A 9 -54.21 16.62 27.95
N SER A 10 -54.89 17.30 27.03
CA SER A 10 -54.96 17.05 25.58
C SER A 10 -53.72 17.54 24.81
N ARG A 11 -53.17 16.73 23.90
CA ARG A 11 -52.11 17.11 22.93
C ARG A 11 -52.73 17.53 21.60
N ARG A 12 -52.37 18.72 21.08
CA ARG A 12 -52.77 19.23 19.75
C ARG A 12 -52.05 18.50 18.60
N PRO A 13 -52.69 18.28 17.44
CA PRO A 13 -52.06 17.65 16.28
C PRO A 13 -51.18 18.65 15.49
N ARG A 14 -50.01 18.19 15.01
CA ARG A 14 -49.12 18.94 14.09
C ARG A 14 -49.70 18.92 12.68
N SER A 15 -49.61 20.03 11.95
CA SER A 15 -50.16 20.17 10.59
C SER A 15 -49.33 19.40 9.55
N SER A 16 -50.00 18.91 8.49
CA SER A 16 -49.41 18.15 7.36
C SER A 16 -48.23 18.88 6.69
N ALA A 17 -48.23 20.22 6.67
CA ALA A 17 -47.14 21.03 6.14
C ALA A 17 -45.82 20.87 6.94
N GLN A 18 -45.89 20.67 8.26
CA GLN A 18 -44.69 20.42 9.09
C GLN A 18 -44.12 19.01 8.86
N GLN A 19 -44.96 18.01 8.55
CA GLN A 19 -44.50 16.67 8.21
C GLN A 19 -43.81 16.63 6.85
N HIS A 20 -44.32 17.34 5.85
CA HIS A 20 -43.66 17.44 4.53
C HIS A 20 -42.34 18.22 4.60
N LEU A 21 -42.24 19.26 5.43
CA LEU A 21 -40.99 19.99 5.63
C LEU A 21 -39.93 19.12 6.34
N LEU A 22 -40.32 18.31 7.33
CA LEU A 22 -39.42 17.38 8.01
C LEU A 22 -38.98 16.22 7.11
N LEU A 23 -39.86 15.71 6.24
CA LEU A 23 -39.52 14.71 5.22
C LEU A 23 -38.62 15.29 4.13
N ALA A 24 -38.84 16.54 3.69
CA ALA A 24 -37.98 17.22 2.73
C ALA A 24 -36.58 17.50 3.32
N VAL A 25 -36.49 17.96 4.57
CA VAL A 25 -35.21 18.13 5.28
C VAL A 25 -34.52 16.78 5.51
N ALA A 26 -35.27 15.70 5.79
CA ALA A 26 -34.70 14.35 5.90
C ALA A 26 -34.21 13.81 4.55
N LEU A 27 -34.91 14.10 3.43
CA LEU A 27 -34.48 13.71 2.08
C LEU A 27 -33.28 14.54 1.59
N ILE A 28 -33.19 15.83 1.95
CA ILE A 28 -32.02 16.70 1.69
C ILE A 28 -30.84 16.34 2.60
N ALA A 29 -31.10 15.88 3.83
CA ALA A 29 -30.08 15.30 4.72
C ALA A 29 -29.66 13.88 4.30
N CYS A 30 -30.51 13.14 3.57
CA CYS A 30 -30.20 11.82 3.02
C CYS A 30 -29.42 11.91 1.70
N SER A 31 -29.56 12.98 0.93
CA SER A 31 -28.72 13.26 -0.25
C SER A 31 -27.35 13.83 0.09
N SER A 32 -27.08 14.17 1.35
CA SER A 32 -25.75 14.57 1.84
C SER A 32 -24.95 13.41 2.45
N GLN A 33 -25.37 12.16 2.22
CA GLN A 33 -24.49 11.02 2.46
C GLN A 33 -23.26 11.10 1.53
N LEU A 34 -22.17 11.55 2.14
CA LEU A 34 -20.82 11.05 1.92
C LEU A 34 -20.22 11.39 0.55
N LEU A 35 -19.92 12.67 0.33
CA LEU A 35 -18.69 13.01 -0.38
C LEU A 35 -17.51 12.70 0.55
N VAL A 36 -17.20 11.40 0.71
CA VAL A 36 -15.87 11.00 1.12
C VAL A 36 -14.99 11.23 -0.10
N ASP A 37 -14.26 12.33 -0.10
CA ASP A 37 -13.16 12.56 -1.05
C ASP A 37 -12.07 11.51 -0.78
N ALA A 38 -12.28 10.32 -1.33
CA ALA A 38 -11.23 9.33 -1.49
C ALA A 38 -10.24 9.88 -2.52
N ASN A 39 -9.03 10.20 -2.07
CA ASN A 39 -7.93 10.57 -2.95
C ASN A 39 -7.41 9.33 -3.70
N SER A 40 -6.96 9.57 -4.92
CA SER A 40 -7.73 9.04 -6.03
C SER A 40 -7.03 7.91 -6.81
N TRP A 41 -5.71 7.82 -6.65
CA TRP A 41 -4.89 6.68 -7.08
C TRP A 41 -4.56 5.71 -5.95
N LEU A 42 -4.52 6.24 -4.72
CA LEU A 42 -4.15 5.47 -3.54
C LEU A 42 -5.27 4.51 -3.14
N SER A 43 -6.52 4.92 -3.34
CA SER A 43 -7.70 4.08 -3.15
C SER A 43 -7.70 2.84 -4.06
N LEU A 44 -7.13 2.92 -5.27
CA LEU A 44 -6.98 1.80 -6.20
C LEU A 44 -5.90 0.81 -5.74
N ALA A 45 -4.83 1.30 -5.15
CA ALA A 45 -3.77 0.47 -4.60
C ALA A 45 -4.09 -0.13 -3.22
N MET A 46 -5.06 0.48 -2.49
CA MET A 46 -5.42 0.13 -1.10
C MET A 46 -6.69 -0.73 -0.98
N ASN A 47 -7.51 -0.84 -2.03
CA ASN A 47 -8.61 -1.81 -2.03
C ASN A 47 -8.07 -3.20 -2.38
N PRO A 48 -8.21 -4.21 -1.50
CA PRO A 48 -7.94 -5.59 -1.88
C PRO A 48 -9.01 -5.98 -2.91
N ILE A 49 -8.67 -5.83 -4.19
CA ILE A 49 -9.53 -6.24 -5.29
C ILE A 49 -9.65 -7.77 -5.19
N GLN A 50 -10.79 -8.24 -4.69
CA GLN A 50 -11.18 -9.65 -4.57
C GLN A 50 -11.32 -10.37 -5.93
N ARG A 51 -10.82 -9.80 -7.03
CA ARG A 51 -10.94 -10.35 -8.40
C ARG A 51 -9.65 -10.13 -9.21
N PRO A 52 -8.69 -11.08 -9.19
CA PRO A 52 -7.50 -11.03 -10.04
C PRO A 52 -7.78 -11.12 -11.55
N GLU A 53 -8.98 -11.58 -11.94
CA GLU A 53 -9.45 -11.79 -13.33
C GLU A 53 -9.57 -10.50 -14.20
N MET A 54 -9.50 -9.29 -13.61
CA MET A 54 -9.64 -8.02 -14.35
C MET A 54 -8.32 -7.42 -14.84
N TYR A 55 -7.18 -8.04 -14.52
CA TYR A 55 -5.83 -7.59 -14.90
C TYR A 55 -5.10 -8.70 -15.67
N ILE A 56 -5.81 -9.36 -16.59
CA ILE A 56 -5.21 -10.33 -17.50
C ILE A 56 -4.18 -9.59 -18.36
N ILE A 57 -2.98 -10.18 -18.46
CA ILE A 57 -1.85 -9.70 -19.25
C ILE A 57 -2.33 -9.32 -20.65
N GLY A 58 -2.30 -8.02 -20.98
CA GLY A 58 -2.63 -7.49 -22.30
C GLY A 58 -4.03 -6.86 -22.47
N ALA A 59 -4.93 -6.94 -21.49
CA ALA A 59 -6.22 -6.23 -21.53
C ALA A 59 -6.18 -5.00 -20.62
N GLN A 60 -6.20 -3.80 -21.20
CA GLN A 60 -6.36 -2.56 -20.43
C GLN A 60 -7.74 -2.55 -19.76
N PRO A 61 -7.85 -2.43 -18.41
CA PRO A 61 -9.15 -2.39 -17.77
C PRO A 61 -9.89 -1.11 -18.14
N LEU A 62 -11.17 -1.24 -18.52
CA LEU A 62 -12.04 -0.08 -18.75
C LEU A 62 -12.26 0.64 -17.41
N CYS A 63 -11.70 1.85 -17.28
CA CYS A 63 -11.80 2.70 -16.09
C CYS A 63 -13.25 2.97 -15.61
N SER A 64 -14.24 2.75 -16.47
CA SER A 64 -15.67 2.82 -16.15
C SER A 64 -16.17 1.65 -15.30
N GLN A 65 -15.50 0.50 -15.33
CA GLN A 65 -15.88 -0.73 -14.62
C GLN A 65 -15.29 -0.82 -13.21
N LEU A 66 -14.36 0.08 -12.86
CA LEU A 66 -13.78 0.14 -11.53
C LEU A 66 -14.79 0.79 -10.57
N THR A 67 -15.34 -0.03 -9.67
CA THR A 67 -16.28 0.41 -8.63
C THR A 67 -15.54 1.24 -7.56
N GLY A 68 -16.16 2.34 -7.12
CA GLY A 68 -15.57 3.22 -6.09
C GLY A 68 -14.71 4.36 -6.63
N LEU A 69 -14.63 4.56 -7.96
CA LEU A 69 -13.91 5.69 -8.54
C LEU A 69 -14.71 7.00 -8.49
N SER A 70 -14.08 8.07 -7.99
CA SER A 70 -14.62 9.43 -8.13
C SER A 70 -14.61 9.88 -9.60
N GLN A 71 -15.39 10.92 -9.93
CA GLN A 71 -15.43 11.45 -11.30
C GLN A 71 -14.05 11.95 -11.77
N GLY A 72 -13.27 12.55 -10.87
CA GLY A 72 -11.88 12.94 -11.14
C GLY A 72 -10.96 11.73 -11.35
N GLN A 73 -11.14 10.66 -10.57
CA GLN A 73 -10.38 9.40 -10.71
C GLN A 73 -10.61 8.74 -12.06
N ARG A 74 -11.87 8.72 -12.51
CA ARG A 74 -12.21 8.10 -13.79
C ARG A 74 -11.58 8.84 -14.97
N LYS A 75 -11.60 10.18 -14.95
CA LYS A 75 -10.92 11.00 -15.97
C LYS A 75 -9.41 10.79 -15.97
N LEU A 76 -8.82 10.69 -14.79
CA LEU A 76 -7.39 10.49 -14.62
C LEU A 76 -6.97 9.08 -15.05
N CYS A 77 -7.81 8.09 -14.77
CA CYS A 77 -7.63 6.72 -15.25
C CYS A 77 -7.72 6.64 -16.77
N GLN A 78 -8.67 7.35 -17.37
CA GLN A 78 -8.78 7.46 -18.83
C GLN A 78 -7.60 8.18 -19.47
N LEU A 79 -6.95 9.11 -18.77
CA LEU A 79 -5.78 9.85 -19.26
C LEU A 79 -4.48 9.03 -19.19
N TYR A 80 -4.37 8.13 -18.21
CA TYR A 80 -3.15 7.35 -17.92
C TYR A 80 -3.41 5.83 -17.99
N GLN A 81 -4.15 5.38 -18.99
CA GLN A 81 -4.56 3.97 -19.12
C GLN A 81 -3.37 3.00 -19.18
N ASP A 82 -2.30 3.38 -19.89
CA ASP A 82 -1.03 2.63 -19.99
C ASP A 82 -0.28 2.57 -18.64
N HIS A 83 -0.55 3.46 -17.70
CA HIS A 83 0.07 3.46 -16.38
C HIS A 83 -0.64 2.53 -15.38
N MET A 84 -1.91 2.15 -15.64
CA MET A 84 -2.75 1.39 -14.68
C MET A 84 -2.14 0.06 -14.26
N VAL A 85 -1.50 -0.63 -15.20
CA VAL A 85 -0.90 -1.95 -14.97
C VAL A 85 0.19 -1.84 -13.90
N TYR A 86 1.09 -0.87 -14.06
CA TYR A 86 2.22 -0.63 -13.15
C TYR A 86 1.79 -0.05 -11.80
N ILE A 87 0.78 0.82 -11.80
CA ILE A 87 0.25 1.43 -10.58
C ILE A 87 -0.35 0.36 -9.64
N GLY A 88 -0.90 -0.72 -10.19
CA GLY A 88 -1.48 -1.81 -9.40
C GLY A 88 -0.51 -2.91 -8.99
N GLU A 89 0.60 -3.11 -9.70
CA GLU A 89 1.43 -4.31 -9.57
C GLU A 89 2.35 -4.31 -8.34
N GLU A 90 3.16 -3.27 -8.17
CA GLU A 90 4.10 -3.19 -7.04
C GLU A 90 3.40 -3.05 -5.67
N PRO A 91 2.33 -2.23 -5.52
CA PRO A 91 1.56 -2.20 -4.28
C PRO A 91 0.94 -3.57 -3.93
N ARG A 92 0.47 -4.34 -4.92
CA ARG A 92 -0.04 -5.70 -4.72
C ARG A 92 1.06 -6.66 -4.26
N ARG A 93 2.20 -6.65 -4.94
CA ARG A 93 3.31 -7.57 -4.67
C ARG A 93 3.81 -7.44 -3.24
N ALA A 94 3.86 -6.22 -2.73
CA ALA A 94 4.33 -6.03 -1.38
C ALA A 94 3.21 -5.98 -0.32
N SER A 95 1.93 -5.81 -0.70
CA SER A 95 0.79 -6.22 0.14
C SER A 95 0.81 -7.74 0.45
N MET A 96 1.17 -8.59 -0.52
CA MET A 96 1.31 -10.03 -0.30
C MET A 96 2.44 -10.42 0.67
N ASN A 97 3.44 -9.56 0.85
CA ASN A 97 4.59 -9.82 1.74
C ASN A 97 4.45 -9.20 3.12
N VAL A 98 3.49 -8.29 3.33
CA VAL A 98 3.19 -7.84 4.68
C VAL A 98 2.25 -8.87 5.30
N ASN A 99 2.83 -9.85 5.98
CA ASN A 99 2.15 -10.53 7.06
C ASN A 99 1.46 -9.44 7.88
N THR A 100 0.13 -9.42 7.92
CA THR A 100 -0.73 -8.54 8.74
C THR A 100 -0.39 -8.59 10.24
N SER A 101 0.86 -8.31 10.60
CA SER A 101 1.45 -8.48 11.92
C SER A 101 0.65 -7.63 12.88
N SER A 102 -0.01 -8.31 13.81
CA SER A 102 -0.87 -7.74 14.82
C SER A 102 -0.04 -6.80 15.68
N ASP A 103 -0.20 -5.50 15.45
CA ASP A 103 0.24 -4.48 16.38
C ASP A 103 -0.65 -4.60 17.62
N SER A 104 -0.21 -5.44 18.56
CA SER A 104 -0.78 -5.60 19.90
C SER A 104 -0.08 -4.71 20.92
N GLY A 105 0.93 -3.94 20.49
CA GLY A 105 1.43 -2.78 21.21
C GLY A 105 0.51 -1.60 20.95
N GLY A 106 0.08 -0.90 22.00
CA GLY A 106 -0.72 0.34 21.90
C GLY A 106 0.04 1.52 21.29
N GLY A 107 0.67 1.33 20.13
CA GLY A 107 1.29 2.33 19.30
C GLY A 107 0.24 3.02 18.43
N THR A 108 0.19 4.34 18.54
CA THR A 108 -0.71 5.28 17.85
C THR A 108 -0.31 5.49 16.38
N VAL A 109 0.21 4.45 15.75
CA VAL A 109 0.86 4.50 14.44
C VAL A 109 -0.06 3.93 13.38
N ALA A 110 -0.68 4.84 12.63
CA ALA A 110 -1.51 4.60 11.45
C ALA A 110 -1.16 3.28 10.75
N PRO A 111 -1.91 2.19 11.00
CA PRO A 111 -1.46 0.89 10.56
C PRO A 111 -1.78 0.72 9.07
N TRP A 112 -0.96 -0.10 8.40
CA TRP A 112 -1.21 -0.64 7.05
C TRP A 112 -1.11 0.33 5.89
N ILE A 113 0.04 0.95 5.69
CA ILE A 113 0.40 1.40 4.35
C ILE A 113 1.92 1.22 4.14
N MET A 114 2.34 0.10 3.53
CA MET A 114 3.48 0.21 2.61
C MET A 114 3.06 1.26 1.59
N HIS A 115 3.62 2.48 1.67
CA HIS A 115 3.18 3.65 0.91
C HIS A 115 2.89 3.28 -0.55
N PRO A 116 1.62 3.17 -1.01
CA PRO A 116 1.34 2.84 -2.39
C PRO A 116 1.91 3.91 -3.30
N ALA A 117 2.08 5.13 -2.79
CA ALA A 117 2.85 6.16 -3.45
C ALA A 117 4.31 5.73 -3.74
N ALA A 118 5.02 5.09 -2.80
CA ALA A 118 6.36 4.54 -3.05
C ALA A 118 6.34 3.42 -4.10
N GLY A 119 5.39 2.49 -4.01
CA GLY A 119 5.22 1.43 -5.01
C GLY A 119 4.95 1.98 -6.40
N VAL A 120 4.08 3.00 -6.51
CA VAL A 120 3.77 3.69 -7.76
C VAL A 120 5.00 4.41 -8.33
N VAL A 121 5.75 5.17 -7.51
CA VAL A 121 6.99 5.80 -7.98
C VAL A 121 7.95 4.75 -8.53
N ASN A 122 8.14 3.63 -7.81
CA ASN A 122 9.05 2.57 -8.25
C ASN A 122 8.61 1.96 -9.59
N ALA A 123 7.35 1.54 -9.69
CA ALA A 123 6.79 0.87 -10.85
C ALA A 123 6.81 1.78 -12.10
N VAL A 124 6.28 2.99 -11.97
CA VAL A 124 6.19 3.95 -13.09
C VAL A 124 7.58 4.36 -13.56
N SER A 125 8.50 4.64 -12.65
CA SER A 125 9.87 5.03 -13.02
C SER A 125 10.63 3.92 -13.75
N ARG A 126 10.38 2.65 -13.41
CA ARG A 126 10.95 1.49 -14.10
C ARG A 126 10.31 1.25 -15.47
N ALA A 127 8.99 1.33 -15.56
CA ALA A 127 8.26 1.21 -16.82
C ALA A 127 8.69 2.28 -17.85
N CYS A 128 8.97 3.51 -17.39
CA CYS A 128 9.56 4.56 -18.24
C CYS A 128 10.93 4.18 -18.81
N ARG A 129 11.78 3.51 -18.02
CA ARG A 129 13.11 3.08 -18.46
C ARG A 129 13.01 1.94 -19.47
N GLU A 130 12.04 1.05 -19.28
CA GLU A 130 11.80 -0.10 -20.16
C GLU A 130 11.09 0.28 -21.46
N GLY A 131 10.59 1.52 -21.55
CA GLY A 131 9.91 2.03 -22.76
C GLY A 131 8.47 1.53 -22.88
N GLU A 132 7.88 1.07 -21.77
CA GLU A 132 6.53 0.51 -21.74
C GLU A 132 5.45 1.61 -21.64
N LEU A 133 5.86 2.83 -21.27
CA LEU A 133 4.99 4.00 -21.17
C LEU A 133 5.29 4.98 -22.30
N SER A 134 4.25 5.45 -22.98
CA SER A 134 4.36 6.34 -24.15
C SER A 134 4.71 7.79 -23.78
N THR A 135 4.38 8.20 -22.56
CA THR A 135 4.48 9.59 -22.06
C THR A 135 5.84 9.93 -21.45
N CYS A 136 6.69 8.93 -21.23
CA CYS A 136 7.99 9.09 -20.60
C CYS A 136 9.05 8.21 -21.28
N GLY A 137 10.31 8.37 -20.84
CA GLY A 137 11.42 7.56 -21.30
C GLY A 137 12.52 7.53 -20.24
N CYS A 138 13.75 7.25 -20.64
CA CYS A 138 14.91 7.20 -19.76
C CYS A 138 15.10 8.48 -18.91
N SER A 139 15.72 8.30 -17.76
CA SER A 139 16.10 9.40 -16.86
C SER A 139 16.91 10.48 -17.56
N ARG A 140 16.56 11.75 -17.29
CA ARG A 140 17.34 12.94 -17.69
C ARG A 140 18.13 13.52 -16.52
N ALA A 141 18.40 12.71 -15.48
CA ALA A 141 19.14 13.15 -14.31
C ALA A 141 20.55 13.62 -14.68
N ALA A 142 20.95 14.75 -14.11
CA ALA A 142 22.29 15.28 -14.29
C ALA A 142 23.32 14.36 -13.62
N ARG A 143 24.54 14.38 -14.16
CA ARG A 143 25.69 13.66 -13.58
C ARG A 143 25.93 14.14 -12.13
N PRO A 144 26.00 13.22 -11.15
CA PRO A 144 26.36 13.57 -9.78
C PRO A 144 27.77 14.16 -9.69
N ARG A 145 27.95 15.17 -8.82
CA ARG A 145 29.23 15.91 -8.69
C ARG A 145 30.34 15.06 -8.07
N ASP A 146 29.95 14.12 -7.23
CA ASP A 146 30.79 13.14 -6.53
C ASP A 146 31.21 11.97 -7.43
N LEU A 147 30.64 11.83 -8.63
CA LEU A 147 30.98 10.74 -9.55
C LEU A 147 32.38 10.96 -10.17
N PRO A 148 33.33 10.01 -10.01
CA PRO A 148 34.69 10.20 -10.49
C PRO A 148 34.76 10.46 -11.99
N ARG A 149 35.61 11.41 -12.41
CA ARG A 149 35.62 11.98 -13.78
C ARG A 149 35.82 10.94 -14.88
N ASP A 150 36.56 9.88 -14.60
CA ASP A 150 36.85 8.75 -15.49
C ASP A 150 35.62 7.86 -15.77
N TRP A 151 34.54 8.00 -15.00
CA TRP A 151 33.33 7.18 -15.14
C TRP A 151 32.40 7.90 -16.10
N LEU A 152 31.89 7.23 -17.13
CA LEU A 152 30.96 7.83 -18.07
C LEU A 152 29.56 7.91 -17.43
N TRP A 153 28.86 9.03 -17.62
CA TRP A 153 27.45 9.17 -17.23
C TRP A 153 26.58 9.03 -18.48
N GLY A 154 25.73 8.01 -18.51
CA GLY A 154 24.90 7.72 -19.68
C GLY A 154 24.18 6.38 -19.59
N GLY A 155 23.57 5.97 -20.70
CA GLY A 155 22.66 4.83 -20.73
C GLY A 155 21.23 5.21 -20.37
N CYS A 156 20.38 4.21 -20.15
CA CYS A 156 18.97 4.41 -19.80
C CYS A 156 18.74 4.15 -18.31
N GLY A 157 18.76 5.22 -17.51
CA GLY A 157 18.44 5.15 -16.08
C GLY A 157 16.93 5.20 -15.79
N ASP A 158 16.55 4.82 -14.57
CA ASP A 158 15.17 4.91 -14.09
C ASP A 158 14.72 6.37 -14.00
N ASN A 159 13.52 6.67 -14.53
CA ASN A 159 13.00 8.03 -14.54
C ASN A 159 12.30 8.37 -13.21
N VAL A 160 13.10 8.43 -12.15
CA VAL A 160 12.63 8.65 -10.77
C VAL A 160 11.88 9.97 -10.63
N ASN A 161 12.33 11.01 -11.34
CA ASN A 161 11.67 12.33 -11.34
C ASN A 161 10.27 12.26 -11.96
N TYR A 162 10.07 11.49 -13.04
CA TYR A 162 8.74 11.31 -13.63
C TYR A 162 7.80 10.58 -12.66
N GLY A 163 8.23 9.45 -12.09
CA GLY A 163 7.41 8.69 -11.12
C GLY A 163 7.08 9.50 -9.86
N TYR A 164 8.04 10.29 -9.35
CA TYR A 164 7.85 11.18 -8.20
C TYR A 164 6.85 12.32 -8.49
N ARG A 165 6.91 12.91 -9.69
CA ARG A 165 6.02 14.00 -10.14
C ARG A 165 4.72 13.52 -10.79
N PHE A 166 4.56 12.21 -10.96
CA PHE A 166 3.33 11.62 -11.50
C PHE A 166 2.13 12.19 -10.74
N ASN A 167 1.02 12.47 -11.41
CA ASN A 167 -0.02 13.34 -10.86
C ASN A 167 -0.72 12.71 -9.64
N TYR A 168 -0.19 12.97 -8.45
CA TYR A 168 -0.83 12.66 -7.18
C TYR A 168 -1.79 13.80 -6.85
N PRO A 169 -3.11 13.56 -6.86
CA PRO A 169 -4.07 14.59 -6.51
C PRO A 169 -3.81 15.04 -5.08
N ARG A 170 -3.61 16.35 -4.92
CA ARG A 170 -3.58 17.00 -3.61
C ARG A 170 -5.02 17.00 -3.09
N GLY A 171 -5.26 16.22 -2.04
CA GLY A 171 -6.59 16.12 -1.44
C GLY A 171 -7.06 17.43 -0.83
N SER A 172 -8.38 17.53 -0.61
CA SER A 172 -8.98 18.58 0.23
C SER A 172 -8.36 18.56 1.63
N ILE A 173 -8.00 19.74 2.16
CA ILE A 173 -7.37 19.93 3.47
C ILE A 173 -8.40 19.80 4.62
N GLU A 174 -9.67 19.51 4.33
CA GLU A 174 -10.76 19.60 5.30
C GLU A 174 -10.70 18.58 6.45
N HIS A 175 -9.94 17.49 6.33
CA HIS A 175 -9.88 16.44 7.35
C HIS A 175 -8.46 16.10 7.81
N THR A 176 -8.26 15.99 9.14
CA THR A 176 -6.97 15.61 9.77
C THR A 176 -6.42 14.28 9.23
N ARG A 177 -7.31 13.33 8.90
CA ARG A 177 -6.93 12.05 8.28
C ARG A 177 -6.38 12.21 6.87
N THR A 178 -6.95 13.13 6.10
CA THR A 178 -6.47 13.44 4.75
C THR A 178 -5.08 14.06 4.81
N LEU A 179 -4.83 14.95 5.77
CA LEU A 179 -3.50 15.53 5.97
C LEU A 179 -2.44 14.47 6.33
N MET A 180 -2.76 13.55 7.25
CA MET A 180 -1.89 12.41 7.57
C MET A 180 -1.56 11.58 6.33
N ASN A 181 -2.58 11.22 5.55
CA ASN A 181 -2.38 10.45 4.33
C ASN A 181 -1.50 11.20 3.34
N LEU A 182 -1.71 12.51 3.15
CA LEU A 182 -0.87 13.32 2.26
C LEU A 182 0.59 13.34 2.72
N GLN A 183 0.84 13.53 4.01
CA GLN A 183 2.18 13.51 4.59
C GLN A 183 2.85 12.14 4.41
N ASN A 184 2.16 11.05 4.75
CA ASN A 184 2.67 9.69 4.60
C ASN A 184 2.98 9.37 3.14
N ASN A 185 2.08 9.72 2.22
CA ASN A 185 2.30 9.51 0.79
C ASN A 185 3.52 10.29 0.27
N GLU A 186 3.69 11.53 0.70
CA GLU A 186 4.90 12.30 0.38
C GLU A 186 6.16 11.64 0.93
N ALA A 187 6.15 11.19 2.19
CA ALA A 187 7.27 10.47 2.79
C ALA A 187 7.61 9.20 2.00
N GLY A 188 6.60 8.45 1.54
CA GLY A 188 6.76 7.29 0.66
C GLY A 188 7.44 7.63 -0.66
N ARG A 189 6.96 8.66 -1.37
CA ARG A 189 7.56 9.11 -2.64
C ARG A 189 8.99 9.59 -2.46
N GLN A 190 9.23 10.40 -1.43
CA GLN A 190 10.56 10.92 -1.12
C GLN A 190 11.53 9.81 -0.79
N SER A 191 11.09 8.75 -0.10
CA SER A 191 11.95 7.61 0.23
C SER A 191 12.50 6.94 -1.03
N VAL A 192 11.65 6.71 -2.05
CA VAL A 192 12.09 6.14 -3.33
C VAL A 192 13.03 7.08 -4.07
N TYR A 193 12.71 8.38 -4.06
CA TYR A 193 13.53 9.40 -4.71
C TYR A 193 14.93 9.50 -4.09
N ASN A 194 15.01 9.56 -2.76
CA ASN A 194 16.24 9.76 -2.01
C ASN A 194 17.12 8.51 -1.95
N LEU A 195 16.53 7.32 -2.02
CA LEU A 195 17.28 6.05 -2.02
C LEU A 195 17.78 5.67 -3.42
N ALA A 196 17.32 6.32 -4.48
CA ALA A 196 17.85 6.12 -5.82
C ALA A 196 19.34 6.47 -5.86
N ASN A 197 20.14 5.62 -6.49
CA ASN A 197 21.59 5.71 -6.45
C ASN A 197 22.21 5.48 -7.83
N VAL A 198 23.50 5.78 -7.93
CA VAL A 198 24.27 5.52 -9.14
C VAL A 198 24.52 4.02 -9.28
N ALA A 199 24.10 3.44 -10.39
CA ALA A 199 24.48 2.10 -10.80
C ALA A 199 25.40 2.17 -12.02
N CYS A 200 26.34 1.24 -12.11
CA CYS A 200 27.36 1.22 -13.15
C CYS A 200 27.49 -0.16 -13.77
N LYS A 201 27.85 -0.18 -15.06
CA LYS A 201 28.29 -1.37 -15.77
C LYS A 201 29.71 -1.19 -16.28
N CYS A 202 30.51 -2.24 -16.07
CA CYS A 202 31.87 -2.31 -16.56
C CYS A 202 31.91 -2.78 -18.01
N HIS A 203 32.75 -2.11 -18.78
CA HIS A 203 33.07 -2.40 -20.17
C HIS A 203 34.59 -2.59 -20.25
N GLY A 204 35.03 -3.80 -20.52
CA GLY A 204 36.46 -4.10 -20.62
C GLY A 204 36.67 -5.53 -21.05
N VAL A 205 37.85 -5.79 -21.63
CA VAL A 205 38.25 -7.12 -22.08
C VAL A 205 38.21 -8.06 -20.87
N SER A 206 37.61 -9.24 -21.06
CA SER A 206 37.45 -10.25 -20.01
C SER A 206 36.69 -9.79 -18.76
N GLY A 207 35.80 -8.79 -18.88
CA GLY A 207 35.00 -8.28 -17.75
C GLY A 207 35.73 -7.28 -16.85
N SER A 208 36.86 -6.74 -17.31
CA SER A 208 37.56 -5.66 -16.61
C SER A 208 36.72 -4.36 -16.57
N CYS A 209 36.94 -3.54 -15.55
CA CYS A 209 36.27 -2.24 -15.34
C CYS A 209 37.10 -1.04 -15.82
N SER A 210 37.94 -1.22 -16.85
CA SER A 210 38.78 -0.16 -17.42
C SER A 210 37.97 0.98 -18.02
N LEU A 211 36.79 0.66 -18.56
CA LEU A 211 35.75 1.63 -18.91
C LEU A 211 34.49 1.27 -18.13
N LYS A 212 33.75 2.28 -17.67
CA LYS A 212 32.45 2.05 -17.05
C LYS A 212 31.48 3.16 -17.38
N THR A 213 30.23 2.76 -17.53
CA THR A 213 29.11 3.67 -17.78
C THR A 213 28.13 3.54 -16.64
N CYS A 214 27.67 4.67 -16.11
CA CYS A 214 26.80 4.75 -14.97
C CYS A 214 25.55 5.57 -15.26
N TRP A 215 24.46 5.23 -14.58
CA TRP A 215 23.16 5.89 -14.68
C TRP A 215 22.49 5.97 -13.31
N LEU A 216 21.43 6.76 -13.22
CA LEU A 216 20.55 6.76 -12.05
C LEU A 216 19.68 5.50 -12.07
N GLN A 217 19.68 4.75 -10.97
CA GLN A 217 18.85 3.55 -10.80
C GLN A 217 18.09 3.61 -9.48
N LEU A 218 16.87 3.08 -9.47
CA LEU A 218 16.11 2.87 -8.24
C LEU A 218 16.84 1.87 -7.33
N ALA A 219 16.78 2.10 -6.02
CA ALA A 219 17.19 1.08 -5.05
C ALA A 219 16.33 -0.19 -5.19
N ASP A 220 16.87 -1.31 -4.71
CA ASP A 220 16.07 -2.51 -4.45
C ASP A 220 14.88 -2.12 -3.56
N PHE A 221 13.68 -2.50 -3.97
CA PHE A 221 12.47 -2.09 -3.27
C PHE A 221 12.39 -2.64 -1.84
N ARG A 222 13.10 -3.73 -1.53
CA ARG A 222 13.26 -4.20 -0.14
C ARG A 222 13.97 -3.16 0.72
N ARG A 223 15.01 -2.51 0.22
CA ARG A 223 15.72 -1.42 0.95
C ARG A 223 14.79 -0.23 1.21
N VAL A 224 13.92 0.09 0.25
CA VAL A 224 12.88 1.11 0.45
C VAL A 224 11.89 0.66 1.54
N GLY A 225 11.47 -0.61 1.51
CA GLY A 225 10.58 -1.19 2.52
C GLY A 225 11.18 -1.17 3.93
N GLU A 226 12.45 -1.56 4.07
CA GLU A 226 13.19 -1.52 5.34
C GLU A 226 13.31 -0.09 5.89
N PHE A 227 13.66 0.87 5.03
CA PHE A 227 13.73 2.28 5.43
C PHE A 227 12.36 2.80 5.90
N LEU A 228 11.29 2.49 5.17
CA LEU A 228 9.94 2.88 5.55
C LEU A 228 9.48 2.19 6.83
N LYS A 229 9.90 0.94 7.06
CA LYS A 229 9.61 0.18 8.29
C LYS A 229 10.25 0.84 9.51
N GLU A 230 11.51 1.27 9.40
CA GLU A 230 12.20 2.00 10.47
C GLU A 230 11.49 3.34 10.78
N LYS A 231 11.05 4.06 9.74
CA LYS A 231 10.25 5.29 9.91
C LYS A 231 8.88 5.04 10.55
N TYR A 232 8.27 3.89 10.28
CA TYR A 232 7.02 3.48 10.91
C TYR A 232 7.21 3.21 12.41
N ASP A 233 8.25 2.46 12.78
CA ASP A 233 8.52 2.09 14.18
C ASP A 233 8.84 3.30 15.08
N SER A 234 9.32 4.39 14.47
CA SER A 234 9.63 5.66 15.15
C SER A 234 8.62 6.79 14.90
N ALA A 235 7.47 6.49 14.28
CA ALA A 235 6.51 7.51 13.87
C ALA A 235 5.83 8.17 15.08
N ALA A 236 5.67 9.50 15.00
CA ALA A 236 5.04 10.29 16.05
C ALA A 236 3.50 10.13 16.04
N ALA A 237 2.94 9.88 17.22
CA ALA A 237 1.50 9.83 17.45
C ALA A 237 0.82 11.17 17.15
N MET A 238 -0.24 11.17 16.33
CA MET A 238 -1.03 12.38 16.10
C MET A 238 -2.22 12.47 17.07
N ARG A 239 -2.42 13.65 17.68
CA ARG A 239 -3.58 13.96 18.52
C ARG A 239 -4.61 14.77 17.73
N ILE A 240 -5.88 14.35 17.72
CA ILE A 240 -6.98 15.17 17.16
C ILE A 240 -7.64 15.99 18.28
N GLY A 241 -7.31 17.27 18.35
CA GLY A 241 -7.97 18.20 19.28
C GLY A 241 -7.82 17.83 20.77
N ARG A 242 -8.61 18.49 21.64
CA ARG A 242 -8.47 18.38 23.11
C ARG A 242 -8.98 17.05 23.71
N LYS A 243 -9.65 16.18 22.94
CA LYS A 243 -10.28 14.93 23.47
C LYS A 243 -10.20 13.69 22.57
N GLY A 244 -9.66 13.75 21.36
CA GLY A 244 -9.58 12.60 20.45
C GLY A 244 -8.14 12.11 20.25
N ASN A 245 -7.86 10.87 20.64
CA ASN A 245 -6.60 10.20 20.28
C ASN A 245 -6.84 9.25 19.10
N TRP A 246 -6.06 9.34 18.02
CA TRP A 246 -6.09 8.33 16.96
C TRP A 246 -5.39 7.07 17.48
N SER A 247 -6.15 6.06 17.92
CA SER A 247 -5.59 4.75 18.24
C SER A 247 -5.69 3.83 17.03
N SER A 248 -4.65 3.03 16.82
CA SER A 248 -4.69 1.89 15.91
C SER A 248 -5.80 0.93 16.37
N PRO A 249 -6.67 0.45 15.46
CA PRO A 249 -7.65 -0.56 15.83
C PRO A 249 -6.96 -1.86 16.17
N ASP A 250 -7.65 -2.72 16.93
CA ASP A 250 -7.17 -4.06 17.21
C ASP A 250 -7.24 -4.94 15.94
N TYR A 251 -6.08 -5.47 15.52
CA TYR A 251 -5.94 -6.37 14.37
C TYR A 251 -6.05 -7.85 14.71
N CYS A 252 -6.13 -8.19 15.99
CA CYS A 252 -6.23 -9.57 16.46
C CYS A 252 -7.54 -10.21 16.02
N LEU A 253 -8.62 -9.44 16.10
CA LEU A 253 -9.97 -9.88 15.75
C LEU A 253 -10.37 -9.41 14.36
N LYS A 254 -11.16 -10.23 13.68
CA LYS A 254 -11.80 -9.83 12.44
C LYS A 254 -12.79 -8.71 12.74
N ASN A 255 -12.66 -7.60 12.01
CA ASN A 255 -13.56 -6.47 12.11
C ASN A 255 -13.72 -5.80 10.74
N ASP A 256 -14.84 -6.09 10.09
CA ASP A 256 -15.17 -5.60 8.75
C ASP A 256 -15.26 -4.07 8.65
N THR A 257 -15.62 -3.38 9.75
CA THR A 257 -15.69 -1.90 9.77
C THR A 257 -14.31 -1.24 9.70
N THR A 258 -13.31 -1.90 10.25
CA THR A 258 -11.90 -1.46 10.18
C THR A 258 -11.14 -2.09 9.01
N GLY A 259 -11.74 -3.09 8.35
CA GLY A 259 -11.07 -3.92 7.34
C GLY A 259 -10.10 -4.96 7.92
N SER A 260 -10.08 -5.16 9.24
CA SER A 260 -9.25 -6.19 9.87
C SER A 260 -9.79 -7.57 9.54
N MET A 261 -8.94 -8.45 9.00
CA MET A 261 -9.28 -9.86 8.76
C MET A 261 -9.07 -10.73 10.00
N GLY A 262 -8.45 -10.20 11.06
CA GLY A 262 -8.02 -10.95 12.23
C GLY A 262 -6.75 -11.76 11.99
N THR A 263 -6.24 -12.41 13.05
CA THR A 263 -5.02 -13.24 12.97
C THR A 263 -5.24 -14.75 13.05
N LEU A 264 -6.49 -15.18 13.23
CA LEU A 264 -6.88 -16.59 13.21
C LEU A 264 -6.41 -17.27 11.92
N GLY A 265 -5.78 -18.45 12.04
CA GLY A 265 -5.35 -19.24 10.89
C GLY A 265 -4.08 -18.77 10.20
N ARG A 266 -3.38 -17.75 10.75
CA ARG A 266 -2.13 -17.24 10.17
C ARG A 266 -0.91 -18.01 10.66
N LEU A 267 0.07 -18.15 9.79
CA LEU A 267 1.38 -18.70 10.12
C LEU A 267 2.13 -17.75 11.06
N CYS A 268 2.75 -18.32 12.09
CA CYS A 268 3.61 -17.60 13.01
C CYS A 268 4.97 -18.29 13.17
N ASN A 269 5.95 -17.53 13.62
CA ASN A 269 7.31 -17.97 13.83
C ASN A 269 7.57 -18.18 15.33
N LYS A 270 7.79 -19.42 15.77
CA LYS A 270 8.00 -19.72 17.19
C LYS A 270 9.32 -19.15 17.73
N THR A 271 10.35 -19.02 16.89
CA THR A 271 11.68 -18.57 17.32
C THR A 271 11.86 -17.05 17.27
N SER A 272 10.90 -16.32 16.68
CA SER A 272 10.98 -14.86 16.60
C SER A 272 10.36 -14.23 17.85
N GLU A 273 11.05 -13.23 18.40
CA GLU A 273 10.51 -12.32 19.40
C GLU A 273 9.86 -11.08 18.77
N GLY A 274 9.99 -10.94 17.45
CA GLY A 274 9.41 -9.83 16.69
C GLY A 274 7.92 -10.01 16.42
N MET A 275 7.38 -9.12 15.57
CA MET A 275 5.97 -9.13 15.21
C MET A 275 5.52 -10.39 14.47
N ASP A 276 6.42 -11.17 13.86
CA ASP A 276 6.14 -12.48 13.27
C ASP A 276 6.16 -13.62 14.31
N GLY A 277 6.55 -13.30 15.54
CA GLY A 277 6.57 -14.19 16.70
C GLY A 277 5.19 -14.70 17.06
N CYS A 278 5.06 -15.99 17.40
CA CYS A 278 3.75 -16.58 17.74
C CYS A 278 3.06 -15.92 18.94
N GLU A 279 3.81 -15.35 19.89
CA GLU A 279 3.24 -14.63 21.02
C GLU A 279 2.45 -13.39 20.59
N LEU A 280 3.06 -12.58 19.72
CA LEU A 280 2.49 -11.32 19.21
C LEU A 280 1.51 -11.54 18.04
N MET A 281 1.84 -12.44 17.10
CA MET A 281 0.98 -12.79 15.95
C MET A 281 -0.36 -13.38 16.37
N CYS A 282 -0.34 -14.23 17.39
CA CYS A 282 -1.54 -14.93 17.85
C CYS A 282 -2.23 -14.19 19.01
N CYS A 283 -1.74 -13.01 19.40
CA CYS A 283 -2.31 -12.15 20.43
C CYS A 283 -2.60 -12.90 21.74
N GLY A 284 -1.68 -13.76 22.17
CA GLY A 284 -1.84 -14.58 23.38
C GLY A 284 -2.88 -15.70 23.31
N ARG A 285 -3.55 -15.94 22.17
CA ARG A 285 -4.51 -17.05 22.00
C ARG A 285 -3.84 -18.43 21.85
N GLY A 286 -2.51 -18.44 21.71
CA GLY A 286 -1.72 -19.63 21.42
C GLY A 286 -1.78 -20.03 19.94
N TYR A 287 -1.14 -21.16 19.64
CA TYR A 287 -0.97 -21.67 18.28
C TYR A 287 -1.02 -23.20 18.26
N ASP A 288 -1.44 -23.76 17.13
CA ASP A 288 -1.35 -25.18 16.82
C ASP A 288 -0.07 -25.47 16.04
N GLN A 289 0.56 -26.61 16.33
CA GLN A 289 1.74 -27.11 15.63
C GLN A 289 1.35 -28.27 14.72
N PHE A 290 1.77 -28.21 13.47
CA PHE A 290 1.60 -29.30 12.51
C PHE A 290 2.89 -29.51 11.73
N LYS A 291 3.19 -30.78 11.46
CA LYS A 291 4.30 -31.16 10.60
C LYS A 291 3.83 -31.15 9.15
N THR A 292 4.54 -30.43 8.30
CA THR A 292 4.25 -30.41 6.87
C THR A 292 5.50 -30.67 6.03
N TYR A 293 5.31 -31.20 4.84
CA TYR A 293 6.38 -31.42 3.89
C TYR A 293 6.64 -30.13 3.12
N LYS A 294 7.78 -29.49 3.38
CA LYS A 294 8.27 -28.38 2.57
C LYS A 294 9.00 -28.94 1.36
N HIS A 295 8.50 -28.59 0.18
CA HIS A 295 9.15 -28.91 -1.08
C HIS A 295 10.06 -27.75 -1.50
N GLU A 296 11.33 -28.03 -1.74
CA GLU A 296 12.27 -27.03 -2.23
C GLU A 296 13.18 -27.57 -3.33
N ARG A 297 13.71 -26.65 -4.13
CA ARG A 297 14.70 -26.98 -5.16
C ARG A 297 16.06 -27.06 -4.49
N CYS A 298 16.67 -28.23 -4.53
CA CYS A 298 17.94 -28.54 -3.87
C CYS A 298 18.93 -29.13 -4.87
N HIS A 299 20.21 -29.18 -4.50
CA HIS A 299 21.28 -29.76 -5.32
C HIS A 299 21.26 -29.28 -6.78
N CYS A 300 21.05 -27.98 -6.96
CA CYS A 300 20.99 -27.34 -8.26
C CYS A 300 22.36 -27.37 -8.94
N LYS A 301 22.42 -27.91 -10.15
CA LYS A 301 23.61 -27.89 -11.01
C LYS A 301 23.33 -27.00 -12.22
N PHE A 302 24.22 -26.04 -12.44
CA PHE A 302 24.22 -25.24 -13.65
C PHE A 302 24.85 -26.07 -14.78
N HIS A 303 24.11 -26.24 -15.87
CA HIS A 303 24.63 -26.82 -17.09
C HIS A 303 25.02 -25.68 -18.02
N TRP A 304 26.28 -25.66 -18.47
CA TRP A 304 26.80 -24.66 -19.40
C TRP A 304 26.23 -24.90 -20.81
N CYS A 305 24.94 -24.58 -20.93
CA CYS A 305 24.08 -24.50 -22.11
C CYS A 305 22.70 -23.92 -21.68
N CYS A 306 22.76 -22.99 -20.71
CA CYS A 306 21.72 -22.04 -20.28
C CYS A 306 20.58 -22.55 -19.38
N TYR A 307 20.74 -23.65 -18.65
CA TYR A 307 19.71 -24.06 -17.68
C TYR A 307 20.27 -24.61 -16.37
N VAL A 308 19.48 -24.45 -15.30
CA VAL A 308 19.76 -24.99 -13.97
C VAL A 308 18.87 -26.20 -13.74
N LYS A 309 19.49 -27.37 -13.56
CA LYS A 309 18.79 -28.60 -13.19
C LYS A 309 18.88 -28.78 -11.67
N CYS A 310 17.74 -28.76 -10.99
CA CYS A 310 17.66 -29.01 -9.55
C CYS A 310 16.91 -30.31 -9.29
N LYS A 311 17.24 -30.96 -8.17
CA LYS A 311 16.38 -32.00 -7.61
C LYS A 311 15.28 -31.34 -6.77
N ARG A 312 14.16 -32.03 -6.59
CA ARG A 312 13.11 -31.63 -5.65
C ARG A 312 13.39 -32.36 -4.33
N CYS A 313 13.74 -31.61 -3.30
CA CYS A 313 13.88 -32.14 -1.95
C CYS A 313 12.59 -31.93 -1.17
N THR A 314 12.34 -32.84 -0.24
CA THR A 314 11.29 -32.75 0.77
C THR A 314 11.95 -32.71 2.13
N SER A 315 11.68 -31.66 2.89
CA SER A 315 12.02 -31.57 4.30
C SER A 315 10.74 -31.54 5.13
N LEU A 316 10.73 -32.27 6.24
CA LEU A 316 9.64 -32.19 7.21
C LEU A 316 9.91 -30.99 8.10
N VAL A 317 9.01 -30.01 8.09
CA VAL A 317 9.13 -28.79 8.88
C VAL A 317 7.95 -28.65 9.82
N ASP A 318 8.20 -28.14 11.01
CA ASP A 318 7.14 -27.71 11.92
C ASP A 318 6.60 -26.36 11.45
N GLN A 319 5.28 -26.28 11.30
CA GLN A 319 4.56 -25.04 11.08
C GLN A 319 3.65 -24.77 12.27
N PHE A 320 3.55 -23.47 12.60
CA PHE A 320 2.76 -22.98 13.72
C PHE A 320 1.68 -22.04 13.18
N VAL A 321 0.42 -22.29 13.54
CA VAL A 321 -0.74 -21.49 13.09
C VAL A 321 -1.53 -20.98 14.28
N CYS A 322 -1.90 -19.70 14.24
CA CYS A 322 -2.65 -19.05 15.31
C CYS A 322 -4.07 -19.58 15.46
N LYS A 323 -4.49 -19.72 16.73
CA LYS A 323 -5.85 -20.03 17.17
C LYS A 323 -6.78 -18.81 17.20
#